data_AF-A0A953B8U5-F1
#
_entry.id   AF-A0A953B8U5-F1
#
_cell.length_a   1.000
_cell.length_b   1.000
_cell.length_c   1.000
_cell.angle_alpha   90.00
_cell.angle_beta   90.00
_cell.angle_gamma   90.00
#
_symmetry.space_group_name_H-M   'P 1'
#
loop_
_entity.id
_entity.type
_entity.pdbx_description
1 polymer ?
#
loop_
_entity_poly.entity_id
_entity_poly.type
_entity_poly.pdbx_seq_one_letter_code
_entity_poly.pdbx_strand_id
1 'polypeptide(L)'
;MYYRLPRKFLGALLVVVLSLSGCTELTYQRVDDSSRDVWQKPQGVVEKLSIARGSRVADLGAGEGYFTWHLAKAVGARGTVYAVDIEEKAINT
;
A
#
# COMPACT_ATOMS: atom_id res chain seq x y z
N MET A 1 4.32 -34.86 34.60
CA MET A 1 5.71 -34.37 34.56
C MET A 1 5.73 -33.10 33.73
N TYR A 2 5.63 -31.92 34.36
CA TYR A 2 5.52 -30.63 33.66
C TYR A 2 6.92 -30.15 33.26
N TYR A 3 7.17 -29.99 31.96
CA TYR A 3 8.42 -29.42 31.47
C TYR A 3 8.44 -27.91 31.73
N ARG A 4 9.27 -27.48 32.68
CA ARG A 4 9.48 -26.07 33.02
C ARG A 4 10.56 -25.52 32.10
N LEU A 5 10.15 -24.83 31.03
CA LEU A 5 11.10 -24.22 30.09
C LEU A 5 11.97 -23.19 30.85
N PRO A 6 13.32 -23.21 30.69
CA PRO A 6 14.17 -22.30 31.43
C PRO A 6 13.95 -20.85 30.97
N ARG A 7 13.86 -19.90 31.90
CA ARG A 7 13.57 -18.46 31.61
C ARG A 7 14.52 -17.83 30.58
N LYS A 8 15.75 -18.34 30.48
CA LYS A 8 16.75 -17.91 29.48
C LYS A 8 16.37 -18.32 28.05
N PHE A 9 15.75 -19.48 27.87
CA PHE A 9 15.23 -19.93 26.57
C PHE A 9 13.99 -19.15 26.16
N LEU A 10 13.14 -18.77 27.13
CA LEU A 10 11.97 -17.93 26.86
C LEU A 10 12.37 -16.53 26.37
N GLY A 11 13.41 -15.93 26.97
CA GLY A 11 13.93 -14.63 26.54
C GLY A 11 14.57 -14.67 25.15
N ALA A 12 15.36 -15.71 24.84
CA ALA A 12 15.94 -15.89 23.52
C ALA A 12 14.87 -16.12 22.43
N LEU A 13 13.83 -16.89 22.74
CA LEU A 13 12.70 -17.12 21.83
C LEU A 13 11.95 -15.82 21.51
N LEU A 14 11.73 -14.95 22.51
CA LEU A 14 11.06 -13.66 22.33
C LEU A 14 11.83 -12.73 21.38
N VAL A 15 13.17 -12.67 21.53
CA VAL A 15 14.04 -11.83 20.67
C VAL A 15 14.02 -12.33 19.22
N VAL A 16 14.06 -13.65 19.02
CA VAL A 16 14.00 -14.26 17.67
C VAL A 16 12.66 -13.97 16.99
N VAL A 17 11.55 -14.10 17.72
CA VAL A 17 10.21 -13.80 17.18
C VAL A 17 10.08 -12.33 16.77
N LEU A 18 10.58 -11.39 17.59
CA LEU A 18 10.57 -9.97 17.27
C LEU A 18 11.44 -9.63 16.05
N SER A 19 12.57 -10.31 15.85
CA SER A 19 13.43 -10.09 14.67
C SER A 19 12.85 -10.62 13.36
N LEU A 20 11.90 -11.57 13.42
CA LEU A 20 11.26 -12.14 12.23
C LEU A 20 10.06 -11.31 11.73
N SER A 21 9.48 -10.46 12.58
CA SER A 21 8.39 -9.53 12.22
C SER A 21 8.86 -8.33 11.37
N GLY A 22 10.16 -8.03 11.37
CA GLY A 22 10.69 -6.87 10.65
C GLY A 22 10.54 -6.95 9.12
N CYS A 23 10.42 -8.16 8.56
CA CYS A 23 10.31 -8.34 7.11
C CYS A 23 8.95 -7.86 6.56
N THR A 24 7.89 -7.87 7.39
CA THR A 24 6.55 -7.40 7.00
C THR A 24 6.35 -5.90 7.19
N GLU A 25 7.09 -5.25 8.09
CA GLU A 25 7.00 -3.79 8.32
C GLU A 25 7.73 -2.98 7.23
N LEU A 26 8.87 -3.49 6.73
CA LEU A 26 9.68 -2.82 5.73
C LEU A 26 8.99 -2.65 4.37
N THR A 27 8.02 -3.50 4.03
CA THR A 27 7.21 -3.34 2.82
C THR A 27 6.10 -2.31 3.01
N TYR A 28 5.51 -2.22 4.20
CA TYR A 28 4.46 -1.24 4.50
C TYR A 28 5.01 0.19 4.54
N GLN A 29 6.20 0.40 5.11
CA GLN A 29 6.87 1.70 5.13
C GLN A 29 7.13 2.30 3.74
N ARG A 30 7.21 1.51 2.66
CA ARG A 30 7.39 2.05 1.30
C ARG A 30 6.11 2.64 0.70
N VAL A 31 4.95 2.25 1.22
CA VAL A 31 3.65 2.75 0.73
C VAL A 31 3.41 4.18 1.21
N ASP A 32 3.86 4.54 2.40
CA ASP A 32 3.71 5.90 2.96
C ASP A 32 5.00 6.73 2.83
N ASP A 33 5.92 6.32 1.95
CA ASP A 33 7.14 7.08 1.70
C ASP A 33 6.83 8.34 0.89
N SER A 34 7.07 9.51 1.48
CA SER A 34 6.98 10.82 0.83
C SER A 34 7.81 10.93 -0.48
N SER A 35 8.79 10.06 -0.69
CA SER A 35 9.63 10.02 -1.89
C SER A 35 9.01 9.24 -3.06
N ARG A 36 7.80 8.67 -2.91
CA ARG A 36 7.12 7.85 -3.94
C ARG A 36 7.06 8.49 -5.31
N ASP A 37 6.84 9.80 -5.38
CA ASP A 37 6.78 10.55 -6.63
C ASP A 37 8.06 10.43 -7.48
N VAL A 38 9.23 10.31 -6.83
CA VAL A 38 10.53 10.26 -7.52
C VAL A 38 10.65 9.01 -8.38
N TRP A 39 10.22 7.87 -7.86
CA TRP A 39 10.40 6.58 -8.52
C TRP A 39 9.13 6.07 -9.21
N GLN A 40 7.93 6.35 -8.68
CA GLN A 40 6.64 5.99 -9.32
C GLN A 40 6.28 6.95 -10.45
N LYS A 41 6.77 8.19 -10.43
CA LYS A 41 6.59 9.21 -11.48
C LYS A 41 5.12 9.35 -11.91
N PRO A 42 4.19 9.64 -10.97
CA PRO A 42 2.76 9.54 -11.21
C PRO A 42 2.28 10.44 -12.35
N GLN A 43 2.83 11.64 -12.47
CA GLN A 43 2.53 12.55 -13.58
C GLN A 43 2.86 11.90 -14.94
N GLY A 44 4.07 11.34 -15.09
CA GLY A 44 4.49 10.72 -16.34
C GLY A 44 3.71 9.45 -16.68
N VAL A 45 3.21 8.73 -15.67
CA VAL A 45 2.29 7.59 -15.87
C VAL A 45 0.95 8.09 -16.41
N VAL A 46 0.34 9.06 -15.74
CA VAL A 46 -0.97 9.62 -16.12
C VAL A 46 -0.94 10.23 -17.53
N GLU A 47 0.13 10.97 -17.87
CA GLU A 47 0.31 11.54 -19.21
C GLU A 47 0.32 10.46 -20.29
N LYS A 48 1.03 9.35 -20.06
CA LYS A 48 1.10 8.23 -21.01
C LYS A 48 -0.23 7.51 -21.19
N LEU A 49 -1.06 7.44 -20.15
CA LEU A 49 -2.39 6.83 -20.22
C LEU A 49 -3.37 7.62 -21.09
N SER A 50 -3.06 8.88 -21.44
CA SER A 50 -3.87 9.72 -22.34
C SER A 50 -5.35 9.77 -21.96
N ILE A 51 -5.62 9.85 -20.65
CA ILE A 51 -6.97 9.79 -20.09
C ILE A 51 -7.76 11.03 -20.50
N ALA A 52 -8.84 10.84 -21.27
CA ALA A 52 -9.74 11.91 -21.63
C ALA A 52 -10.56 12.41 -20.43
N ARG A 53 -10.84 13.71 -20.37
CA ARG A 53 -11.75 14.26 -19.34
C ARG A 53 -13.15 13.65 -19.48
N GLY A 54 -13.76 13.28 -18.36
CA GLY A 54 -15.05 12.58 -18.33
C GLY A 54 -14.93 11.05 -18.42
N SER A 55 -13.72 10.50 -18.57
CA SER A 55 -13.52 9.05 -18.61
C SER A 55 -13.91 8.36 -17.31
N ARG A 56 -14.28 7.08 -17.43
CA ARG A 56 -14.44 6.14 -16.32
C ARG A 56 -13.20 5.24 -16.30
N VAL A 57 -12.43 5.27 -15.22
CA VAL A 57 -11.14 4.59 -15.08
C VAL A 57 -11.14 3.72 -13.82
N ALA A 58 -10.47 2.57 -13.86
CA ALA A 58 -10.23 1.75 -12.67
C ALA A 58 -8.77 1.89 -12.22
N ASP A 59 -8.55 2.14 -10.93
CA ASP A 59 -7.26 2.04 -10.25
C ASP A 59 -7.18 0.66 -9.59
N LEU A 60 -6.41 -0.25 -10.18
CA LEU A 60 -6.31 -1.64 -9.74
C LEU A 60 -5.17 -1.79 -8.72
N GLY A 61 -5.49 -2.31 -7.53
CA GLY A 61 -4.56 -2.31 -6.40
C GLY A 61 -4.42 -0.90 -5.83
N ALA A 62 -5.55 -0.22 -5.60
CA ALA A 62 -5.58 1.17 -5.21
C ALA A 62 -4.86 1.42 -3.86
N GLY A 63 -4.79 0.41 -2.97
CA GLY A 63 -4.24 0.56 -1.63
C GLY A 63 -4.87 1.77 -0.92
N GLU A 64 -4.05 2.63 -0.34
CA GLU A 64 -4.50 3.89 0.31
C GLU A 64 -4.87 5.01 -0.69
N GLY A 65 -4.93 4.71 -1.99
CA GLY A 65 -5.45 5.62 -3.02
C GLY A 65 -4.45 6.57 -3.65
N TYR A 66 -3.13 6.30 -3.54
CA TYR A 66 -2.08 7.16 -4.09
C TYR A 66 -2.31 7.51 -5.57
N PHE A 67 -2.49 6.52 -6.45
CA PHE A 67 -2.76 6.77 -7.87
C PHE A 67 -4.19 7.24 -8.13
N THR A 68 -5.17 6.82 -7.31
CA THR A 68 -6.57 7.24 -7.41
C THR A 68 -6.70 8.76 -7.47
N TRP A 69 -5.95 9.51 -6.65
CA TRP A 69 -5.96 10.98 -6.67
C TRP A 69 -5.38 11.59 -7.96
N HIS A 70 -4.31 11.00 -8.50
CA HIS A 70 -3.73 11.45 -9.77
C HIS A 70 -4.69 11.18 -10.94
N LEU A 71 -5.33 10.01 -10.94
CA LEU A 71 -6.34 9.64 -11.93
C LEU A 71 -7.60 10.52 -11.82
N ALA A 72 -8.03 10.86 -10.60
CA ALA A 72 -9.19 11.72 -10.36
C ALA A 72 -8.98 13.12 -10.97
N LYS A 73 -7.77 13.68 -10.84
CA LYS A 73 -7.38 14.94 -11.49
C LYS A 73 -7.44 14.83 -13.02
N ALA A 74 -7.00 13.70 -13.59
CA ALA A 74 -6.97 13.48 -15.03
C ALA A 74 -8.39 13.36 -15.63
N VAL A 75 -9.25 12.55 -15.02
CA VAL A 75 -10.64 12.39 -15.50
C VAL A 75 -11.48 13.65 -15.27
N GLY A 76 -11.15 14.45 -14.26
CA GLY A 76 -11.83 15.71 -13.93
C GLY A 76 -13.26 15.53 -13.41
N ALA A 77 -13.94 16.64 -13.12
CA ALA A 77 -15.22 16.65 -12.37
C ALA A 77 -16.39 15.88 -13.00
N ARG A 78 -16.32 15.55 -14.31
CA ARG A 78 -17.35 14.75 -14.99
C ARG A 78 -16.97 13.27 -15.14
N GLY A 79 -15.76 12.90 -14.74
CA GLY A 79 -15.26 11.54 -14.83
C GLY A 79 -15.45 10.77 -13.54
N THR A 80 -15.05 9.51 -13.55
CA THR A 80 -15.13 8.63 -12.38
C THR A 80 -13.90 7.76 -12.31
N VAL A 81 -13.33 7.63 -11.11
CA VAL A 81 -12.29 6.65 -10.80
C VAL A 81 -12.88 5.62 -9.86
N TYR A 82 -12.74 4.34 -10.21
CA TYR A 82 -13.06 3.22 -9.35
C TYR A 82 -11.78 2.76 -8.67
N ALA A 83 -11.65 3.01 -7.37
CA ALA A 83 -10.58 2.42 -6.56
C ALA A 83 -10.94 0.95 -6.30
N VAL A 84 -10.12 0.03 -6.78
CA VAL A 84 -10.36 -1.42 -6.69
C VAL A 84 -9.19 -2.07 -6.00
N ASP A 85 -9.46 -2.77 -4.91
CA ASP A 85 -8.47 -3.57 -4.21
C ASP A 85 -9.10 -4.89 -3.74
N ILE A 86 -8.28 -5.92 -3.57
CA ILE A 86 -8.71 -7.22 -3.02
C ILE A 86 -8.66 -7.21 -1.49
N GLU A 87 -7.85 -6.34 -0.90
CA GLU A 87 -7.75 -6.20 0.55
C GLU A 87 -8.88 -5.32 1.07
N GLU A 88 -9.79 -5.89 1.87
CA GLU A 88 -10.96 -5.18 2.38
C GLU A 88 -10.59 -3.89 3.14
N LYS A 89 -9.52 -3.93 3.94
CA LYS A 89 -9.02 -2.77 4.69
C LYS A 89 -8.59 -1.58 3.80
N ALA A 90 -8.26 -1.82 2.53
CA ALA A 90 -7.83 -0.77 1.59
C ALA A 90 -9.02 0.01 1.01
N ILE A 91 -10.23 -0.56 1.04
CA ILE A 91 -11.44 0.04 0.45
C ILE A 91 -12.54 0.32 1.48
N ASN A 92 -12.41 -0.21 2.70
CA ASN A 92 -13.37 -0.05 3.80
C ASN A 92 -12.81 0.91 4.86
N THR A 93 -12.60 2.17 4.48
CA THR A 93 -12.10 3.26 5.34
C THR A 93 -13.23 4.05 6.00
#